data_AF-A0A5F8GF21-F1
#
_entry.id   AF-A0A5F8GF21-F1
#
_cell.length_a   1.000
_cell.length_b   1.000
_cell.length_c   1.000
_cell.angle_alpha   90.00
_cell.angle_beta   90.00
_cell.angle_gamma   90.00
#
_symmetry.space_group_name_H-M   'P 1'
#
loop_
_entity.id
_entity.type
_entity.pdbx_description
1 polymer ?
#
loop_
_entity_poly.entity_id
_entity_poly.type
_entity_poly.pdbx_seq_one_letter_code
_entity_poly.pdbx_strand_id
1 'polypeptide(L)'
;MKMRWLNFLLFLIHWRGTGAVTGQFWHISDLHLELEYNHTSKDPSQVCLSEGPQSVTNAGVWGNYLCDAPWELINSSIYAMKAILPKPDFILLTG
;
A
#
# COMPACT_ATOMS: atom_id res chain seq x y z
N MET A 1 -10.17 -51.50 26.32
CA MET A 1 -9.70 -50.22 26.91
C MET A 1 -8.78 -49.39 26.00
N LYS A 2 -7.78 -49.97 25.32
CA LYS A 2 -6.83 -49.25 24.43
C LYS A 2 -7.48 -48.41 23.31
N MET A 3 -8.55 -48.89 22.67
CA MET A 3 -9.17 -48.23 21.52
C MET A 3 -9.98 -46.97 21.89
N ARG A 4 -10.44 -46.87 23.16
CA ARG A 4 -11.23 -45.74 23.66
C ARG A 4 -10.35 -44.51 23.94
N TRP A 5 -9.08 -44.72 24.24
CA TRP A 5 -8.09 -43.66 24.46
C TRP A 5 -7.59 -43.07 23.15
N LEU A 6 -7.44 -43.89 22.11
CA LEU A 6 -7.03 -43.43 20.78
C LEU A 6 -8.07 -42.48 20.17
N ASN A 7 -9.36 -42.85 20.27
CA ASN A 7 -10.46 -41.99 19.80
C ASN A 7 -10.57 -40.69 20.61
N PHE A 8 -10.26 -40.72 21.90
CA PHE A 8 -10.26 -39.52 22.75
C PHE A 8 -9.09 -38.57 22.43
N LEU A 9 -7.90 -39.12 22.15
CA LEU A 9 -6.75 -38.35 21.68
C LEU A 9 -6.99 -37.73 20.30
N LEU A 10 -7.62 -38.45 19.37
CA LEU A 10 -8.02 -37.90 18.08
C LEU A 10 -9.03 -36.75 18.21
N PHE A 11 -9.95 -36.82 19.17
CA PHE A 11 -10.91 -35.76 19.46
C PHE A 11 -10.22 -34.49 20.01
N LEU A 12 -9.22 -34.65 20.87
CA LEU A 12 -8.42 -33.54 21.42
C LEU A 12 -7.51 -32.89 20.36
N ILE A 13 -7.00 -33.67 19.40
CA ILE A 13 -6.19 -33.13 18.27
C ILE A 13 -7.06 -32.28 17.32
N HIS A 14 -8.36 -32.60 17.19
CA HIS A 14 -9.33 -31.79 16.43
C HIS A 14 -9.86 -30.59 17.22
N TRP A 15 -9.71 -30.55 18.54
CA TRP A 15 -9.98 -29.38 19.38
C TRP A 15 -8.74 -28.47 19.44
N ARG A 16 -8.18 -28.13 18.28
CA ARG A 16 -7.39 -26.90 18.20
C ARG A 16 -8.38 -25.76 18.21
N GLY A 17 -8.57 -25.14 19.37
CA GLY A 17 -9.18 -23.82 19.43
C GLY A 17 -8.37 -22.91 18.53
N THR A 18 -8.87 -22.62 17.33
CA THR A 18 -8.26 -21.66 16.44
C THR A 18 -8.42 -20.31 17.13
N GLY A 19 -7.36 -19.84 17.79
CA GLY A 19 -7.32 -18.46 18.26
C GLY A 19 -7.67 -17.56 17.09
N ALA A 20 -8.63 -16.66 17.28
CA ALA A 20 -9.03 -15.72 16.25
C ALA A 20 -7.79 -14.91 15.84
N VAL A 21 -7.38 -15.06 14.58
CA VAL A 21 -6.30 -14.24 14.02
C VAL A 21 -6.91 -12.87 13.75
N THR A 22 -6.29 -11.79 14.25
CA THR A 22 -6.74 -10.43 13.96
C THR A 22 -6.56 -10.16 12.47
N GLY A 23 -7.66 -9.85 11.79
CA GLY A 23 -7.63 -9.46 10.38
C GLY A 23 -6.93 -8.12 10.18
N GLN A 24 -6.36 -7.93 8.99
CA GLN A 24 -5.63 -6.71 8.62
C GLN A 24 -5.99 -6.31 7.20
N PHE A 25 -6.17 -5.01 6.98
CA PHE A 25 -6.50 -4.44 5.68
C PHE A 25 -5.69 -3.17 5.44
N TRP A 26 -5.57 -2.80 4.16
CA TRP A 26 -5.03 -1.50 3.76
C TRP A 26 -6.16 -0.51 3.53
N HIS A 27 -5.93 0.75 3.88
CA HIS A 27 -6.74 1.88 3.40
C HIS A 27 -5.81 2.87 2.71
N ILE A 28 -6.05 3.09 1.42
CA ILE A 28 -5.35 4.07 0.60
C ILE A 28 -6.36 4.99 -0.07
N SER A 29 -5.97 6.23 -0.33
CA SER A 29 -6.85 7.25 -0.90
C SER A 29 -6.00 8.34 -1.53
N ASP A 30 -6.62 9.09 -2.44
CA ASP A 30 -6.15 10.36 -2.98
C ASP A 30 -4.73 10.23 -3.54
N LEU A 31 -4.50 9.19 -4.36
CA LEU A 31 -3.17 8.94 -4.92
C LEU A 31 -2.70 10.05 -5.85
N HIS A 32 -3.64 10.76 -6.51
CA HIS A 32 -3.39 11.94 -7.35
C HIS A 32 -2.19 11.78 -8.29
N LEU A 33 -2.39 11.10 -9.43
CA LEU A 33 -1.33 10.89 -10.41
C LEU A 33 -1.13 12.14 -11.30
N GLU A 34 0.07 12.70 -11.27
CA GLU A 34 0.56 13.67 -12.24
C GLU A 34 1.17 12.95 -13.45
N LEU A 35 0.48 12.96 -14.59
CA LEU A 35 0.92 12.27 -15.80
C LEU A 35 2.14 12.91 -16.46
N GLU A 36 2.33 14.21 -16.30
CA GLU A 36 3.38 14.98 -16.95
C GLU A 36 4.51 15.40 -16.00
N TYR A 37 4.63 14.71 -14.85
CA TYR A 37 5.65 15.04 -13.86
C TYR A 37 7.06 14.91 -14.45
N ASN A 38 7.80 16.01 -14.48
CA ASN A 38 9.14 16.07 -15.04
C ASN A 38 10.12 16.79 -14.13
N HIS A 39 10.73 16.03 -13.21
CA HIS A 39 11.77 16.53 -12.32
C HIS A 39 13.04 17.04 -13.03
N THR A 40 13.25 16.69 -14.31
CA THR A 40 14.40 17.13 -15.10
C THR A 40 14.13 18.40 -15.91
N SER A 41 12.91 18.95 -15.83
CA SER A 41 12.55 20.17 -16.54
C SER A 41 13.49 21.32 -16.14
N LYS A 42 13.98 22.04 -17.16
CA LYS A 42 14.76 23.27 -16.96
C LYS A 42 13.87 24.49 -16.72
N ASP A 43 12.59 24.38 -17.07
CA ASP A 43 11.59 25.40 -16.79
C ASP A 43 10.83 25.01 -15.52
N PRO A 44 10.98 25.76 -14.42
CA PRO A 44 10.28 25.51 -13.16
C PRO A 44 8.75 25.50 -13.28
N SER A 45 8.19 26.12 -14.32
CA SER A 45 6.75 26.13 -14.59
C SER A 45 6.24 24.89 -15.33
N GLN A 46 7.15 23.99 -15.74
CA GLN A 46 6.86 22.80 -16.55
C GLN A 46 7.23 21.50 -15.80
N VAL A 47 7.29 21.54 -14.47
CA VAL A 47 7.56 20.35 -13.64
C VAL A 47 6.31 19.51 -13.45
N CYS A 48 5.15 20.13 -13.21
CA CYS A 48 3.85 19.48 -13.07
C CYS A 48 2.75 20.46 -13.50
N LEU A 49 1.66 19.94 -14.07
CA LEU A 49 0.60 20.78 -14.64
C LEU A 49 -0.55 21.05 -13.66
N SER A 50 -0.72 20.20 -12.66
CA SER A 50 -1.81 20.23 -11.67
C SER A 50 -1.89 21.52 -10.85
N GLU A 51 -0.78 22.24 -10.67
CA GLU A 51 -0.63 23.22 -9.57
C GLU A 51 -0.67 24.70 -10.02
N GLY A 52 -1.10 24.94 -11.26
CA GLY A 52 -1.26 26.29 -11.79
C GLY A 52 0.08 27.04 -11.90
N PRO A 53 0.14 28.37 -11.74
CA PRO A 53 1.31 29.18 -12.12
C PRO A 53 2.53 29.07 -11.19
N GLN A 54 2.59 28.07 -10.30
CA GLN A 54 3.69 27.95 -9.34
C GLN A 54 4.95 27.40 -10.00
N SER A 55 6.08 28.06 -9.74
CA SER A 55 7.39 27.61 -10.19
C SER A 55 7.97 26.59 -9.21
N VAL A 56 8.08 25.34 -9.65
CA VAL A 56 8.63 24.25 -8.83
C VAL A 56 10.14 24.18 -9.03
N THR A 57 10.88 24.30 -7.92
CA THR A 57 12.35 24.19 -7.92
C THR A 57 12.79 22.99 -7.11
N ASN A 58 13.98 22.44 -7.41
CA ASN A 58 14.53 21.25 -6.75
C ASN A 58 13.57 20.05 -6.77
N ALA A 59 12.89 19.82 -7.89
CA ALA A 59 12.04 18.67 -8.09
C ALA A 59 12.85 17.36 -7.99
N GLY A 60 12.35 16.39 -7.22
CA GLY A 60 12.99 15.10 -7.03
C GLY A 60 12.30 14.00 -7.83
N VAL A 61 12.98 12.88 -8.05
CA VAL A 61 12.41 11.70 -8.74
C VAL A 61 11.12 11.20 -8.07
N TRP A 62 11.00 11.38 -6.75
CA TRP A 62 9.84 10.93 -5.97
C TRP A 62 8.75 11.97 -5.79
N GLY A 63 8.87 13.15 -6.42
CA GLY A 63 7.87 14.21 -6.34
C GLY A 63 8.39 15.52 -5.77
N ASN A 64 7.46 16.46 -5.63
CA ASN A 64 7.65 17.74 -4.95
C ASN A 64 6.35 18.07 -4.18
N TYR A 65 6.45 18.81 -3.09
CA TYR A 65 5.27 19.20 -2.30
C TYR A 65 4.29 20.12 -3.04
N LEU A 66 4.76 20.79 -4.09
CA LEU A 66 3.95 21.65 -4.97
C LEU A 66 3.47 20.90 -6.21
N CYS A 67 3.36 19.57 -6.17
CA CYS A 67 2.90 18.75 -7.27
C CYS A 67 2.06 17.58 -6.74
N ASP A 68 1.11 17.12 -7.55
CA ASP A 68 0.54 15.78 -7.44
C ASP A 68 1.63 14.69 -7.61
N ALA A 69 1.30 13.45 -7.25
CA ALA A 69 2.26 12.36 -7.15
C ALA A 69 2.75 11.89 -8.53
N PRO A 70 4.08 11.77 -8.75
CA PRO A 70 4.58 11.07 -9.91
C PRO A 70 4.29 9.57 -9.83
N TRP A 71 4.31 8.91 -10.99
CA TRP A 71 4.16 7.46 -11.08
C TRP A 71 5.13 6.71 -10.16
N GLU A 72 6.38 7.18 -10.06
CA GLU A 72 7.42 6.62 -9.21
C GLU A 72 7.00 6.56 -7.74
N LEU A 73 6.33 7.60 -7.23
CA LEU A 73 5.85 7.65 -5.84
C LEU A 73 4.68 6.69 -5.61
N ILE A 74 3.69 6.69 -6.52
CA ILE A 74 2.55 5.76 -6.45
C ILE A 74 3.04 4.31 -6.52
N ASN A 75 3.93 3.99 -7.46
CA ASN A 75 4.49 2.66 -7.58
C ASN A 75 5.25 2.28 -6.30
N SER A 76 6.08 3.18 -5.77
CA SER A 76 6.81 2.96 -4.51
C SER A 76 5.87 2.66 -3.34
N SER A 77 4.75 3.38 -3.21
CA SER A 77 3.79 3.17 -2.12
C SER A 77 3.11 1.80 -2.20
N ILE A 78 2.71 1.34 -3.39
CA ILE A 78 2.13 0.00 -3.59
C ILE A 78 3.15 -1.10 -3.28
N TYR A 79 4.42 -0.92 -3.68
CA TYR A 79 5.48 -1.87 -3.32
C TYR A 79 5.79 -1.87 -1.81
N ALA A 80 5.71 -0.71 -1.14
CA ALA A 80 5.83 -0.62 0.30
C ALA A 80 4.68 -1.36 1.02
N MET A 81 3.43 -1.19 0.57
CA MET A 81 2.28 -1.94 1.10
C MET A 81 2.51 -3.45 0.98
N LYS A 82 2.99 -3.92 -0.18
CA LYS A 82 3.32 -5.33 -0.40
C LYS A 82 4.43 -5.82 0.53
N ALA A 83 5.45 -5.01 0.80
CA ALA A 83 6.55 -5.37 1.70
C ALA A 83 6.11 -5.46 3.17
N ILE A 84 5.19 -4.58 3.60
CA ILE A 84 4.69 -4.51 4.98
C ILE A 84 3.64 -5.59 5.25
N LEU A 85 2.62 -5.71 4.39
CA LEU A 85 1.53 -6.66 4.50
C LEU A 85 1.17 -7.19 3.11
N PRO A 86 1.82 -8.28 2.64
CA PRO A 86 1.62 -8.82 1.29
C PRO A 86 0.29 -9.56 1.11
N LYS A 87 -0.40 -9.91 2.20
CA LYS A 87 -1.65 -10.69 2.21
C LYS A 87 -2.68 -10.04 3.15
N PRO A 88 -3.15 -8.82 2.87
CA PRO A 88 -4.27 -8.25 3.59
C PRO A 88 -5.54 -9.04 3.30
N ASP A 89 -6.54 -8.95 4.17
CA ASP A 89 -7.86 -9.54 3.93
C ASP A 89 -8.57 -8.82 2.78
N PHE A 90 -8.40 -7.50 2.70
CA PHE A 90 -8.91 -6.64 1.63
C PHE A 90 -8.15 -5.30 1.59
N ILE A 91 -8.43 -4.49 0.57
CA ILE A 91 -7.91 -3.12 0.42
C ILE A 91 -9.11 -2.21 0.23
N LEU A 92 -9.18 -1.13 1.02
CA LEU A 92 -10.07 -0.01 0.80
C LEU A 92 -9.33 1.04 -0.02
N LEU A 93 -9.86 1.37 -1.19
CA LEU A 93 -9.36 2.43 -2.07
C LEU A 93 -10.47 3.47 -2.24
N THR A 94 -10.26 4.69 -1.74
CA THR A 94 -11.31 5.73 -1.66
C THR A 94 -11.10 6.93 -2.58
N GLY A 95 -10.20 6.84 -3.56
CA GLY A 95 -9.91 7.90 -4.51
C GLY A 95 -8.55 7.71 -5.13
#